data_AF-A0A7X9S3E7-F1
#
_entry.id   AF-A0A7X9S3E7-F1
#
_cell.length_a   1.000
_cell.length_b   1.000
_cell.length_c   1.000
_cell.angle_alpha   90.00
_cell.angle_beta   90.00
_cell.angle_gamma   90.00
#
_symmetry.space_group_name_H-M   'P 1'
#
loop_
_entity.id
_entity.type
_entity.pdbx_description
1 polymer ?
#
loop_
_entity_poly.entity_id
_entity_poly.type
_entity_poly.pdbx_seq_one_letter_code
_entity_poly.pdbx_strand_id
1 'polypeptide(L)'
;MTILGILSSKVNDNPTQKKALDIIKETYMPSVNNNYLLVVNEEGELMVKIPSLEKRDEYVLSPFTEYSYPLVMCMKIEEINNPEYYDYILSTFMDEYKDKLEIFFKDTTTVDKLLVHLTTTRNNIDNITYAGAGITVFLSIILCLFNISGIGKYIMIIGILVSFGLSMYVQFNKENQIKKTIDGYISIINTNWYHDLLLKQYAFLCNFIG
;
A
#
# COMPACT_ATOMS: atom_id res chain seq x y z
N MET A 1 -25.71 6.73 4.58
CA MET A 1 -24.40 7.47 4.57
C MET A 1 -23.37 6.72 5.44
N THR A 2 -22.04 6.88 5.26
CA THR A 2 -21.00 6.27 6.13
C THR A 2 -19.96 7.32 6.55
N ILE A 3 -19.22 7.08 7.66
CA ILE A 3 -18.11 7.96 8.09
C ILE A 3 -17.04 8.05 7.00
N LEU A 4 -16.72 6.91 6.36
CA LEU A 4 -15.82 6.87 5.22
C LEU A 4 -16.27 7.81 4.10
N GLY A 5 -17.57 7.80 3.75
CA GLY A 5 -18.13 8.69 2.72
C GLY A 5 -18.02 10.17 3.08
N ILE A 6 -18.20 10.51 4.36
CA ILE A 6 -18.05 11.89 4.87
C ILE A 6 -16.58 12.32 4.84
N LEU A 7 -15.65 11.46 5.23
CA LEU A 7 -14.22 11.77 5.20
C LEU A 7 -13.70 11.88 3.76
N SER A 8 -14.12 10.98 2.86
CA SER A 8 -13.72 11.03 1.45
C SER A 8 -14.15 12.32 0.75
N SER A 9 -15.28 12.93 1.13
CA SER A 9 -15.70 14.22 0.56
C SER A 9 -14.88 15.40 1.11
N LYS A 10 -14.43 15.34 2.37
CA LYS A 10 -13.59 16.36 3.01
C LYS A 10 -12.12 16.30 2.57
N VAL A 11 -11.64 15.13 2.13
CA VAL A 11 -10.22 14.84 1.82
C VAL A 11 -9.88 15.05 0.32
N ASN A 12 -10.78 15.61 -0.48
CA ASN A 12 -10.69 15.67 -1.95
C ASN A 12 -9.35 16.19 -2.53
N ASP A 13 -8.61 17.02 -1.79
CA ASP A 13 -7.37 17.63 -2.27
C ASP A 13 -6.09 16.83 -1.95
N ASN A 14 -6.14 15.80 -1.10
CA ASN A 14 -4.96 15.00 -0.73
C ASN A 14 -5.00 13.59 -1.35
N PRO A 15 -4.20 13.31 -2.40
CA PRO A 15 -4.26 12.03 -3.12
C PRO A 15 -3.85 10.84 -2.25
N THR A 16 -2.91 11.02 -1.32
CA THR A 16 -2.43 9.93 -0.45
C THR A 16 -3.48 9.54 0.59
N GLN A 17 -4.13 10.52 1.21
CA GLN A 17 -5.21 10.26 2.16
C GLN A 17 -6.41 9.63 1.45
N LYS A 18 -6.76 10.09 0.25
CA LYS A 18 -7.80 9.46 -0.57
C LYS A 18 -7.50 7.99 -0.85
N LYS A 19 -6.28 7.68 -1.30
CA LYS A 19 -5.83 6.30 -1.51
C LYS A 19 -5.92 5.46 -0.24
N ALA A 20 -5.53 6.03 0.90
CA ALA A 20 -5.64 5.34 2.20
C ALA A 20 -7.10 5.01 2.55
N LEU A 21 -8.03 5.94 2.32
CA LEU A 21 -9.46 5.70 2.50
C LEU A 21 -10.00 4.64 1.52
N ASP A 22 -9.52 4.64 0.28
CA ASP A 22 -9.88 3.61 -0.71
C ASP A 22 -9.39 2.22 -0.28
N ILE A 23 -8.20 2.10 0.30
CA ILE A 23 -7.69 0.83 0.87
C ILE A 23 -8.62 0.32 1.98
N ILE A 24 -9.08 1.19 2.88
CA ILE A 24 -10.04 0.83 3.93
C ILE A 24 -11.34 0.34 3.29
N LYS A 25 -11.85 1.08 2.29
CA LYS A 25 -13.07 0.73 1.56
C LYS A 25 -12.98 -0.66 0.95
N GLU A 26 -11.94 -0.92 0.16
CA GLU A 26 -11.78 -2.19 -0.56
C GLU A 26 -11.59 -3.37 0.41
N THR A 27 -10.91 -3.15 1.53
CA THR A 27 -10.60 -4.21 2.50
C THR A 27 -11.78 -4.53 3.41
N TYR A 28 -12.49 -3.53 3.92
CA TYR A 28 -13.47 -3.71 5.00
C TYR A 28 -14.92 -3.62 4.54
N MET A 29 -15.24 -2.88 3.47
CA MET A 29 -16.62 -2.75 3.00
C MET A 29 -17.29 -4.10 2.66
N PRO A 30 -16.60 -5.11 2.09
CA PRO A 30 -17.18 -6.44 1.90
C PRO A 30 -17.47 -7.21 3.20
N SER A 31 -16.77 -6.86 4.29
CA SER A 31 -16.86 -7.54 5.60
C SER A 31 -17.88 -6.90 6.54
N VAL A 32 -18.37 -5.70 6.23
CA VAL A 32 -19.38 -5.02 7.04
C VAL A 32 -20.73 -5.71 6.86
N ASN A 33 -21.33 -6.11 7.98
CA ASN A 33 -22.71 -6.55 7.98
C ASN A 33 -23.62 -5.35 7.68
N ASN A 34 -24.39 -5.42 6.59
CA ASN A 34 -25.31 -4.37 6.16
C ASN A 34 -26.38 -4.01 7.21
N ASN A 35 -26.61 -4.88 8.18
CA ASN A 35 -27.59 -4.70 9.25
C ASN A 35 -27.00 -3.97 10.48
N TYR A 36 -25.69 -3.69 10.50
CA TYR A 36 -25.07 -2.95 11.59
C TYR A 36 -25.13 -1.47 11.27
N LEU A 37 -25.66 -0.70 12.21
CA LEU A 37 -25.89 0.74 12.05
C LEU A 37 -25.16 1.52 13.14
N LEU A 38 -24.60 2.67 12.79
CA LEU A 38 -24.11 3.64 13.75
C LEU A 38 -25.25 4.57 14.16
N VAL A 39 -25.48 4.66 15.46
CA VAL A 39 -26.55 5.45 16.09
C VAL A 39 -26.01 6.20 17.29
N VAL A 40 -26.60 7.35 17.60
CA VAL A 40 -26.40 8.01 18.90
C VAL A 40 -27.54 7.58 19.81
N ASN A 41 -27.23 7.03 20.97
CA ASN A 41 -28.24 6.60 21.93
C ASN A 41 -28.92 7.81 22.62
N GLU A 42 -29.90 7.56 23.47
CA GLU A 42 -30.62 8.61 24.20
C GLU A 42 -29.72 9.38 25.19
N GLU A 43 -28.59 8.80 25.57
CA GLU A 43 -27.59 9.39 26.47
C GLU A 43 -26.55 10.25 25.72
N GLY A 44 -26.65 10.31 24.39
CA GLY A 44 -25.74 11.07 23.53
C GLY A 44 -24.46 10.32 23.15
N GLU A 45 -24.35 9.03 23.41
CA GLU A 45 -23.17 8.22 23.10
C GLU A 45 -23.28 7.56 21.71
N LEU A 46 -22.17 7.52 20.98
CA LEU A 46 -22.06 6.83 19.69
C LEU A 46 -22.01 5.31 19.91
N MET A 47 -22.99 4.60 19.37
CA MET A 47 -23.15 3.15 19.54
C MET A 47 -23.32 2.45 18.19
N VAL A 48 -22.97 1.17 18.15
CA VAL A 48 -23.27 0.26 17.05
C VAL A 48 -24.53 -0.51 17.41
N LYS A 49 -25.56 -0.34 16.59
CA LYS A 49 -26.84 -1.04 16.66
C LYS A 49 -26.77 -2.33 15.87
N ILE A 50 -26.89 -3.44 16.59
CA ILE A 50 -26.72 -4.82 16.09
C ILE A 50 -28.04 -5.56 16.24
N PRO A 51 -28.54 -6.28 15.21
CA PRO A 51 -29.70 -7.14 15.36
C PRO A 51 -29.44 -8.25 16.38
N SER A 52 -30.35 -8.46 17.33
CA SER A 52 -30.25 -9.55 18.30
C SER A 52 -30.32 -10.91 17.62
N LEU A 53 -29.46 -11.83 18.03
CA LEU A 53 -29.49 -13.23 17.59
C LEU A 53 -30.62 -14.02 18.30
N GLU A 54 -31.07 -13.54 19.45
CA GLU A 54 -32.06 -14.25 20.29
C GLU A 54 -33.50 -13.88 19.94
N LYS A 55 -33.74 -12.65 19.47
CA LYS A 55 -35.09 -12.15 19.17
C LYS A 55 -35.07 -11.33 17.89
N ARG A 56 -35.99 -11.63 16.97
CA ARG A 56 -36.05 -11.06 15.61
C ARG A 56 -36.23 -9.53 15.54
N ASP A 57 -36.80 -8.92 16.59
CA ASP A 57 -37.19 -7.50 16.58
C ASP A 57 -36.44 -6.68 17.64
N GLU A 58 -35.43 -7.24 18.30
CA GLU A 58 -34.62 -6.52 19.29
C GLU A 58 -33.25 -6.18 18.73
N TYR A 59 -32.72 -5.03 19.14
CA TYR A 59 -31.37 -4.58 18.80
C TYR A 59 -30.53 -4.49 20.07
N VAL A 60 -29.28 -4.92 19.97
CA VAL A 60 -28.26 -4.74 21.00
C VAL A 60 -27.45 -3.51 20.61
N LEU A 61 -27.26 -2.60 21.56
CA LEU A 61 -26.36 -1.46 21.42
C LEU A 61 -25.01 -1.84 22.04
N SER A 62 -23.97 -1.79 21.23
CA SER A 62 -22.59 -2.00 21.66
C SER A 62 -21.77 -0.73 21.45
N PRO A 63 -20.82 -0.42 22.35
CA PRO A 63 -19.90 0.69 22.15
C PRO A 63 -19.14 0.55 20.82
N PHE A 64 -19.01 1.64 20.06
CA PHE A 64 -18.26 1.62 18.80
C PHE A 64 -16.76 1.35 18.98
N THR A 65 -16.25 1.55 20.19
CA THR A 65 -14.85 1.28 20.58
C THR A 65 -14.50 -0.21 20.62
N GLU A 66 -15.49 -1.10 20.68
CA GLU A 66 -15.30 -2.55 20.58
C GLU A 66 -14.90 -3.00 19.17
N TYR A 67 -15.12 -2.14 18.17
CA TYR A 67 -14.85 -2.43 16.77
C TYR A 67 -13.61 -1.70 16.28
N SER A 68 -12.89 -2.32 15.34
CA SER A 68 -11.76 -1.66 14.70
C SER A 68 -12.24 -0.44 13.90
N TYR A 69 -11.50 0.67 14.01
CA TYR A 69 -11.84 1.91 13.30
C TYR A 69 -12.08 1.76 11.78
N PRO A 70 -11.37 0.88 11.01
CA PRO A 70 -11.66 0.71 9.60
C PRO A 70 -13.05 0.10 9.37
N LEU A 71 -13.48 -0.81 10.25
CA LEU A 71 -14.81 -1.41 10.19
C LEU A 71 -15.88 -0.37 10.50
N VAL A 72 -15.70 0.39 11.60
CA VAL A 72 -16.60 1.48 12.00
C VAL A 72 -16.76 2.51 10.89
N MET A 73 -15.66 2.88 10.20
CA MET A 73 -15.70 3.81 9.07
C MET A 73 -16.61 3.34 7.92
N CYS A 74 -16.68 2.02 7.71
CA CYS A 74 -17.48 1.39 6.67
C CYS A 74 -18.93 1.09 7.09
N MET A 75 -19.28 1.21 8.37
CA MET A 75 -20.66 1.01 8.84
C MET A 75 -21.60 2.11 8.34
N LYS A 76 -22.87 1.75 8.11
CA LYS A 76 -23.92 2.70 7.74
C LYS A 76 -24.34 3.50 8.95
N ILE A 77 -24.43 4.81 8.80
CA ILE A 77 -25.05 5.70 9.79
C ILE A 77 -26.56 5.61 9.59
N GLU A 78 -27.31 5.46 10.69
CA GLU A 78 -28.78 5.52 10.66
C GLU A 78 -29.22 6.89 10.12
N GLU A 79 -30.04 6.87 9.06
CA GLU A 79 -30.38 8.08 8.32
C GLU A 79 -31.34 8.94 9.12
N ILE A 80 -30.78 10.01 9.70
CA ILE A 80 -31.56 11.10 10.29
C ILE A 80 -31.39 12.29 9.35
N ASN A 81 -32.49 12.97 9.00
CA ASN A 81 -32.50 14.18 8.17
C ASN A 81 -31.96 15.40 8.96
N ASN A 82 -30.80 15.25 9.62
CA ASN A 82 -30.14 16.29 10.39
C ASN A 82 -28.63 16.33 10.08
N PRO A 83 -28.12 17.39 9.42
CA PRO A 83 -26.70 17.58 9.17
C PRO A 83 -25.82 17.57 10.43
N GLU A 84 -26.29 18.17 11.52
CA GLU A 84 -25.55 18.27 12.79
C GLU A 84 -25.30 16.89 13.41
N TYR A 85 -26.20 15.94 13.16
CA TYR A 85 -26.05 14.56 13.61
C TYR A 85 -24.85 13.87 12.95
N TYR A 86 -24.64 14.09 11.65
CA TYR A 86 -23.49 13.51 10.93
C TYR A 86 -22.16 14.15 11.35
N ASP A 87 -22.15 15.45 11.61
CA ASP A 87 -20.96 16.14 12.10
C ASP A 87 -20.61 15.70 13.53
N TYR A 88 -21.61 15.48 14.40
CA TYR A 88 -21.41 14.95 15.75
C TYR A 88 -20.79 13.54 15.71
N ILE A 89 -21.34 12.62 14.91
CA ILE A 89 -20.80 11.27 14.77
C ILE A 89 -19.36 11.31 14.27
N LEU A 90 -19.08 12.19 13.30
CA LEU A 90 -17.74 12.37 12.78
C LEU A 90 -16.79 12.93 13.85
N SER A 91 -17.18 13.95 14.62
CA SER A 91 -16.33 14.51 15.66
C SER A 91 -15.99 13.47 16.72
N THR A 92 -16.98 12.73 17.22
CA THR A 92 -16.77 11.68 18.23
C THR A 92 -15.87 10.57 17.69
N PHE A 93 -16.02 10.17 16.43
CA PHE A 93 -15.11 9.22 15.79
C PHE A 93 -13.67 9.75 15.70
N MET A 94 -13.51 11.03 15.30
CA MET A 94 -12.19 11.64 15.16
C MET A 94 -11.51 11.82 16.51
N ASP A 95 -12.24 12.18 17.56
CA ASP A 95 -11.68 12.32 18.90
C ASP A 95 -11.06 11.01 19.41
N GLU A 96 -11.67 9.87 19.08
CA GLU A 96 -11.19 8.55 19.49
C GLU A 96 -10.09 7.99 18.58
N TYR A 97 -10.18 8.22 17.26
CA TYR A 97 -9.36 7.49 16.27
C TYR A 97 -8.41 8.32 15.43
N LYS A 98 -8.37 9.66 15.61
CA LYS A 98 -7.51 10.54 14.81
C LYS A 98 -6.06 10.11 14.78
N ASP A 99 -5.46 9.83 15.94
CA ASP A 99 -4.04 9.45 16.01
C ASP A 99 -3.74 8.15 15.25
N LYS A 100 -4.64 7.17 15.35
CA LYS A 100 -4.53 5.88 14.63
C LYS A 100 -4.68 6.09 13.13
N LEU A 101 -5.59 6.97 12.71
CA LEU A 101 -5.80 7.31 11.30
C LEU A 101 -4.60 8.07 10.71
N GLU A 102 -4.00 8.99 11.46
CA GLU A 102 -2.79 9.71 11.05
C GLU A 102 -1.59 8.78 10.88
N ILE A 103 -1.40 7.81 11.79
CA ILE A 103 -0.38 6.76 11.65
C ILE A 103 -0.64 5.96 10.36
N PHE A 104 -1.88 5.56 10.11
CA PHE A 104 -2.23 4.82 8.90
C PHE A 104 -1.97 5.62 7.61
N PHE A 105 -2.24 6.93 7.60
CA PHE A 105 -1.91 7.79 6.47
C PHE A 105 -0.40 7.88 6.22
N LYS A 106 0.41 7.94 7.29
CA LYS A 106 1.88 7.88 7.19
C LYS A 106 2.35 6.53 6.66
N ASP A 107 1.79 5.43 7.16
CA ASP A 107 2.09 4.07 6.71
C ASP A 107 1.76 3.87 5.23
N THR A 108 0.61 4.38 4.76
CA THR A 108 0.22 4.36 3.34
C THR A 108 1.23 5.13 2.48
N THR A 109 1.67 6.30 2.95
CA THR A 109 2.69 7.12 2.27
C THR A 109 4.02 6.36 2.14
N THR A 110 4.39 5.61 3.18
CA THR A 110 5.59 4.78 3.20
C THR A 110 5.52 3.66 2.16
N VAL A 111 4.37 3.01 2.02
CA VAL A 111 4.15 1.99 0.99
C VAL A 111 4.18 2.60 -0.42
N ASP A 112 3.64 3.79 -0.62
CA ASP A 112 3.74 4.49 -1.91
C ASP A 112 5.20 4.76 -2.30
N LYS A 113 6.02 5.20 -1.35
CA LYS A 113 7.46 5.37 -1.56
C LYS A 113 8.15 4.05 -1.90
N LEU A 114 7.76 2.94 -1.24
CA LEU A 114 8.25 1.61 -1.57
C LEU A 114 7.94 1.27 -3.04
N LEU A 115 6.70 1.42 -3.49
CA LEU A 115 6.30 1.10 -4.87
C LEU A 115 7.08 1.91 -5.92
N VAL A 116 7.28 3.21 -5.68
CA VAL A 116 8.09 4.07 -6.56
C VAL A 116 9.55 3.61 -6.58
N HIS A 117 10.10 3.28 -5.40
CA HIS A 117 11.47 2.81 -5.29
C HIS A 117 11.68 1.44 -5.98
N LEU A 118 10.72 0.52 -5.83
CA LEU A 118 10.70 -0.77 -6.52
C LEU A 118 10.65 -0.59 -8.04
N THR A 119 9.80 0.30 -8.54
CA THR A 119 9.68 0.60 -9.98
C THR A 119 10.97 1.21 -10.53
N THR A 120 11.57 2.15 -9.80
CA THR A 120 12.84 2.79 -10.19
C THR A 120 13.99 1.79 -10.19
N THR A 121 14.04 0.93 -9.17
CA THR A 121 15.06 -0.13 -9.05
C THR A 121 14.95 -1.13 -10.20
N ARG A 122 13.72 -1.55 -10.55
CA ARG A 122 13.47 -2.39 -11.73
C ARG A 122 14.02 -1.74 -13.00
N ASN A 123 13.62 -0.49 -13.28
CA ASN A 123 14.05 0.22 -14.48
C ASN A 123 15.58 0.36 -14.54
N ASN A 124 16.24 0.61 -13.41
CA ASN A 124 17.70 0.68 -13.35
C ASN A 124 18.35 -0.68 -13.65
N ILE A 125 17.84 -1.77 -13.10
CA ILE A 125 18.35 -3.12 -13.36
C ILE A 125 18.16 -3.51 -14.82
N ASP A 126 16.97 -3.25 -15.36
CA ASP A 126 16.67 -3.53 -16.78
C ASP A 126 17.58 -2.68 -17.68
N ASN A 127 17.76 -1.39 -17.39
CA ASN A 127 18.67 -0.52 -18.13
C ASN A 127 20.12 -1.01 -18.09
N ILE A 128 20.65 -1.39 -16.92
CA ILE A 128 22.02 -1.93 -16.79
C ILE A 128 22.17 -3.22 -17.59
N THR A 129 21.15 -4.07 -17.58
CA THR A 129 21.16 -5.36 -18.29
C THR A 129 21.13 -5.15 -19.79
N TYR A 130 20.20 -4.34 -20.31
CA TYR A 130 20.08 -4.04 -21.74
C TYR A 130 21.26 -3.21 -22.28
N ALA A 131 21.74 -2.22 -21.52
CA ALA A 131 22.93 -1.46 -21.90
C ALA A 131 24.18 -2.35 -21.91
N GLY A 132 24.35 -3.23 -20.92
CA GLY A 132 25.46 -4.18 -20.89
C GLY A 132 25.44 -5.17 -22.06
N ALA A 133 24.26 -5.69 -22.40
CA ALA A 133 24.08 -6.54 -23.59
C ALA A 133 24.38 -5.77 -24.88
N GLY A 134 23.88 -4.54 -25.02
CA GLY A 134 24.13 -3.67 -26.17
C GLY A 134 25.62 -3.33 -26.36
N ILE A 135 26.31 -2.95 -25.28
CA ILE A 135 27.76 -2.67 -25.28
C ILE A 135 28.54 -3.92 -25.68
N THR A 136 28.16 -5.09 -25.13
CA THR A 136 28.82 -6.37 -25.45
C THR A 136 28.70 -6.71 -26.93
N VAL A 137 27.51 -6.58 -27.51
CA VAL A 137 27.27 -6.81 -28.94
C VAL A 137 28.06 -5.81 -29.79
N PHE A 138 28.00 -4.52 -29.44
CA PHE A 138 28.69 -3.47 -30.19
C PHE A 138 30.21 -3.64 -30.19
N LEU A 139 30.81 -3.91 -29.02
CA LEU A 139 32.25 -4.16 -28.90
C LEU A 139 32.66 -5.45 -29.63
N SER A 140 31.81 -6.48 -29.64
CA SER A 140 32.06 -7.72 -30.39
C SER A 140 32.07 -7.48 -31.89
N ILE A 141 31.15 -6.67 -32.42
CA ILE A 141 31.12 -6.28 -33.84
C ILE A 141 32.40 -5.50 -34.21
N ILE A 142 32.82 -4.55 -33.37
CA ILE A 142 34.04 -3.77 -33.58
C ILE A 142 35.28 -4.68 -33.62
N LEU A 143 35.38 -5.64 -32.71
CA LEU A 143 36.46 -6.63 -32.67
C LEU A 143 36.54 -7.49 -33.94
N CYS A 144 35.40 -7.80 -34.56
CA CYS A 144 35.33 -8.59 -35.79
C CYS A 144 35.62 -7.77 -37.06
N LEU A 145 35.16 -6.52 -37.12
CA LEU A 145 35.25 -5.69 -38.34
C LEU A 145 36.56 -4.90 -38.47
N PHE A 146 37.17 -4.49 -37.35
CA PHE A 146 38.35 -3.63 -37.37
C PHE A 146 39.63 -4.38 -37.02
N ASN A 147 40.69 -4.14 -37.78
CA ASN A 147 41.99 -4.74 -37.53
C ASN A 147 42.75 -3.97 -36.43
N ILE A 148 42.29 -4.16 -35.20
CA ILE A 148 42.83 -3.50 -34.00
C ILE A 148 44.18 -4.12 -33.60
N SER A 149 45.09 -3.31 -33.06
CA SER A 149 46.39 -3.77 -32.54
C SER A 149 46.22 -4.82 -31.44
N GLY A 150 47.22 -5.70 -31.26
CA GLY A 150 47.13 -6.81 -30.29
C GLY A 150 46.79 -6.35 -28.87
N ILE A 151 47.43 -5.27 -28.39
CA ILE A 151 47.16 -4.68 -27.07
C ILE A 151 45.72 -4.12 -26.99
N GLY A 152 45.25 -3.44 -28.04
CA GLY A 152 43.88 -2.91 -28.09
C GLY A 152 42.81 -4.01 -28.06
N LYS A 153 43.07 -5.16 -28.69
CA LYS A 153 42.18 -6.34 -28.65
C LYS A 153 42.06 -6.90 -27.23
N TYR A 154 43.17 -7.05 -26.50
CA TYR A 154 43.13 -7.52 -25.11
C TYR A 154 42.33 -6.59 -24.20
N ILE A 155 42.52 -5.27 -24.33
CA ILE A 155 41.76 -4.28 -23.55
C ILE A 155 40.26 -4.41 -23.80
N MET A 156 39.83 -4.56 -25.05
CA MET A 156 38.41 -4.72 -25.39
C MET A 156 37.82 -6.04 -24.88
N ILE A 157 38.54 -7.16 -24.99
CA ILE A 157 38.09 -8.46 -24.47
C ILE A 157 37.90 -8.40 -22.95
N ILE A 158 38.84 -7.79 -22.22
CA ILE A 158 38.71 -7.60 -20.77
C ILE A 158 37.49 -6.71 -20.46
N GLY A 159 37.29 -5.63 -21.21
CA GLY A 159 36.13 -4.74 -21.06
C GLY A 159 34.79 -5.47 -21.24
N ILE A 160 34.69 -6.35 -22.24
CA ILE A 160 33.50 -7.19 -22.46
C ILE A 160 33.27 -8.13 -21.28
N LEU A 161 34.29 -8.85 -20.83
CA LEU A 161 34.18 -9.80 -19.72
C LEU A 161 33.75 -9.11 -18.42
N VAL A 162 34.33 -7.95 -18.12
CA VAL A 162 33.97 -7.15 -16.94
C VAL A 162 32.52 -6.65 -17.05
N SER A 163 32.13 -6.09 -18.20
CA SER A 163 30.77 -5.58 -18.40
C SER A 163 29.72 -6.69 -18.29
N PHE A 164 29.97 -7.85 -18.89
CA PHE A 164 29.09 -9.01 -18.81
C PHE A 164 29.00 -9.56 -17.38
N GLY A 165 30.14 -9.68 -16.69
CA GLY A 165 30.19 -10.12 -15.29
C GLY A 165 29.39 -9.20 -14.37
N LEU A 166 29.47 -7.88 -14.58
CA LEU A 166 28.72 -6.89 -13.79
C LEU A 166 27.21 -6.98 -14.04
N SER A 167 26.78 -7.10 -15.31
CA SER A 167 25.37 -7.27 -15.67
C SER A 167 24.79 -8.55 -15.06
N MET A 168 25.52 -9.67 -15.14
CA MET A 168 25.10 -10.94 -14.53
C MET A 168 25.01 -10.83 -13.00
N TYR A 169 25.98 -10.18 -12.35
CA TYR A 169 25.96 -9.97 -10.90
C TYR A 169 24.72 -9.18 -10.44
N VAL A 170 24.35 -8.12 -11.16
CA VAL A 170 23.15 -7.34 -10.87
C VAL A 170 21.88 -8.19 -11.08
N GLN A 171 21.85 -8.99 -12.15
CA GLN A 171 20.70 -9.84 -12.46
C GLN A 171 20.49 -10.95 -11.42
N PHE A 172 21.56 -11.60 -10.95
CA PHE A 172 21.48 -12.64 -9.92
C PHE A 172 21.08 -12.09 -8.54
N ASN A 173 21.46 -10.85 -8.21
CA ASN A 173 21.13 -10.27 -6.91
C ASN A 173 19.81 -9.49 -6.87
N LYS A 174 19.15 -9.31 -8.03
CA LYS A 174 17.89 -8.58 -8.19
C LYS A 174 16.86 -8.99 -7.13
N GLU A 175 16.55 -10.29 -7.05
CA GLU A 175 15.53 -10.80 -6.12
C GLU A 175 15.86 -10.54 -4.64
N ASN A 176 17.12 -10.75 -4.25
CA ASN A 176 17.56 -10.55 -2.87
C ASN A 176 17.55 -9.07 -2.46
N GLN A 177 17.92 -8.17 -3.38
CA GLN A 177 17.84 -6.73 -3.13
C GLN A 177 16.39 -6.29 -2.94
N ILE A 178 15.49 -6.81 -3.76
CA ILE A 178 14.05 -6.49 -3.70
C ILE A 178 13.44 -6.95 -2.39
N LYS A 179 13.66 -8.21 -2.00
CA LYS A 179 13.13 -8.77 -0.74
C LYS A 179 13.59 -7.92 0.46
N LYS A 180 14.88 -7.61 0.55
CA LYS A 180 15.42 -6.75 1.62
C LYS A 180 14.79 -5.37 1.67
N THR A 181 14.56 -4.75 0.51
CA THR A 181 13.89 -3.46 0.42
C THR A 181 12.44 -3.56 0.92
N ILE A 182 11.69 -4.56 0.46
CA ILE A 182 10.30 -4.77 0.90
C ILE A 182 10.25 -5.02 2.42
N ASP A 183 11.11 -5.90 2.94
CA ASP A 183 11.18 -6.20 4.37
C ASP A 183 11.46 -4.94 5.20
N GLY A 184 12.41 -4.11 4.76
CA GLY A 184 12.74 -2.86 5.43
C GLY A 184 11.55 -1.90 5.52
N TYR A 185 10.81 -1.72 4.42
CA TYR A 185 9.63 -0.85 4.40
C TYR A 185 8.41 -1.43 5.12
N ILE A 186 8.22 -2.76 5.12
CA ILE A 186 7.14 -3.40 5.89
C ILE A 186 7.43 -3.35 7.40
N SER A 187 8.71 -3.46 7.79
CA SER A 187 9.11 -3.44 9.20
C SER A 187 8.82 -2.12 9.94
N ILE A 188 8.64 -1.03 9.20
CA ILE A 188 8.34 0.30 9.76
C ILE A 188 6.84 0.64 9.78
N ILE A 189 5.98 -0.26 9.28
CA ILE A 189 4.52 -0.10 9.31
C ILE A 189 4.02 -0.42 10.71
N ASN A 190 3.38 0.55 11.36
CA ASN A 190 2.89 0.41 12.74
C ASN A 190 1.42 -0.02 12.81
N THR A 191 0.69 0.12 11.71
CA THR A 191 -0.73 -0.26 11.64
C THR A 191 -0.86 -1.77 11.46
N ASN A 192 -1.12 -2.52 12.54
CA ASN A 192 -1.16 -3.99 12.58
C ASN A 192 -1.97 -4.63 11.45
N TRP A 193 -3.23 -4.23 11.25
CA TRP A 193 -4.08 -4.83 10.24
C TRP A 193 -3.58 -4.55 8.81
N TYR A 194 -2.93 -3.39 8.61
CA TYR A 194 -2.35 -3.02 7.32
C TYR A 194 -1.04 -3.75 7.09
N HIS A 195 -0.24 -3.95 8.13
CA HIS A 195 0.94 -4.80 8.10
C HIS A 195 0.58 -6.24 7.68
N ASP A 196 -0.44 -6.83 8.29
CA ASP A 196 -0.93 -8.17 7.92
C ASP A 196 -1.42 -8.24 6.47
N LEU A 197 -2.08 -7.18 5.99
CA LEU A 197 -2.51 -7.06 4.60
C LEU A 197 -1.31 -7.04 3.65
N LEU A 198 -0.27 -6.27 3.98
CA LEU A 198 0.96 -6.19 3.18
C LEU A 198 1.73 -7.52 3.16
N LEU A 199 1.77 -8.24 4.29
CA LEU A 199 2.37 -9.56 4.35
C LEU A 199 1.65 -10.58 3.45
N LYS A 200 0.32 -10.52 3.37
CA LYS A 200 -0.45 -11.35 2.41
C LYS A 200 -0.14 -10.98 0.97
N GLN A 201 0.10 -9.70 0.70
CA GLN A 201 0.47 -9.19 -0.63
C GLN A 201 1.98 -9.28 -0.91
N TYR A 202 2.79 -9.81 0.01
CA TYR A 202 4.25 -9.83 -0.09
C TYR A 202 4.75 -10.52 -1.36
N ALA A 203 4.17 -11.67 -1.69
CA ALA A 203 4.51 -12.41 -2.91
C ALA A 203 4.20 -11.60 -4.17
N PHE A 204 3.10 -10.84 -4.17
CA PHE A 204 2.76 -9.93 -5.27
C PHE A 204 3.75 -8.76 -5.37
N LEU A 205 4.13 -8.15 -4.26
CA LEU A 205 5.13 -7.07 -4.23
C LEU A 205 6.50 -7.54 -4.74
N CYS A 206 6.90 -8.76 -4.40
CA CYS A 206 8.13 -9.37 -4.93
C CYS A 206 8.02 -9.64 -6.45
N ASN A 207 6.87 -10.12 -6.91
CA ASN A 207 6.62 -10.44 -8.32
C ASN A 207 6.40 -9.21 -9.20
N PHE A 208 6.13 -8.03 -8.63
CA PHE A 208 5.98 -6.78 -9.37
C PHE A 208 7.22 -6.38 -10.19
N ILE A 209 8.36 -7.03 -9.94
CA ILE A 209 9.64 -6.80 -10.61
C ILE A 209 10.08 -7.98 -11.52
N GLY A 210 9.37 -9.11 -11.45
CA GLY A 210 9.53 -10.25 -12.35
C GLY A 210 9.31 -9.90 -13.82
#